data_AF-A0A9D9S6B2-F1
#
_entry.id   AF-A0A9D9S6B2-F1
#
_cell.length_a   1.000
_cell.length_b   1.000
_cell.length_c   1.000
_cell.angle_alpha   90.00
_cell.angle_beta   90.00
_cell.angle_gamma   90.00
#
_symmetry.space_group_name_H-M   'P 1'
#
loop_
_entity.id
_entity.type
_entity.pdbx_description
1 polymer ?
#
loop_
_entity_poly.entity_id
_entity_poly.type
_entity_poly.pdbx_seq_one_letter_code
_entity_poly.pdbx_strand_id
1 'polypeptide(L)' 'MIPKVNYIVNGSGERLYVQLSVKDWDKLMSEHQRLVSTAKFRDGLQSAFQESEKIERGEKTAVTLDEFLDEL' A
#
# COMPACT_ATOMS: atom_id res chain seq x y z
N MET A 1 -20.14 -5.36 1.46
CA MET A 1 -20.64 -6.59 2.12
C MET A 1 -19.49 -7.14 2.95
N ILE A 2 -19.61 -7.16 4.27
CA ILE A 2 -18.55 -7.65 5.17
C ILE A 2 -18.54 -9.19 5.06
N PRO A 3 -17.41 -9.83 4.74
CA PRO A 3 -17.36 -11.28 4.54
C PRO A 3 -17.78 -12.00 5.83
N LYS A 4 -18.55 -13.08 5.69
CA LYS A 4 -18.96 -13.91 6.83
C LYS A 4 -17.75 -14.76 7.24
N VAL A 5 -17.00 -14.27 8.22
CA VAL A 5 -15.76 -14.89 8.68
C VAL A 5 -16.08 -16.05 9.63
N ASN A 6 -15.56 -17.23 9.32
CA ASN A 6 -15.55 -18.36 10.24
C ASN A 6 -14.21 -18.42 10.97
N TYR A 7 -14.19 -18.92 12.20
CA TYR A 7 -12.97 -19.07 12.96
C TYR A 7 -12.73 -20.56 13.26
N ILE A 8 -11.50 -21.01 13.04
CA ILE A 8 -11.05 -22.30 13.57
C ILE A 8 -10.62 -22.05 15.01
N VAL A 9 -11.28 -22.75 15.94
CA VAL A 9 -11.01 -22.66 17.38
C VAL A 9 -10.23 -23.88 17.87
N ASN A 10 -9.45 -23.74 18.93
CA ASN A 10 -8.77 -24.85 19.59
C ASN A 10 -9.72 -25.59 20.57
N GLY A 11 -9.20 -26.63 21.26
CA GLY A 11 -9.98 -27.42 22.21
C GLY A 11 -10.52 -26.65 23.42
N SER A 12 -9.96 -25.47 23.72
CA SER A 12 -10.45 -24.53 24.75
C SER A 12 -11.42 -23.47 24.21
N GLY A 13 -11.71 -23.47 22.90
CA GLY A 13 -12.63 -22.53 22.25
C GLY A 13 -11.98 -21.20 21.84
N GLU A 14 -10.67 -21.06 21.95
CA GLU A 14 -9.94 -19.87 21.52
C GLU A 14 -9.77 -19.86 19.99
N ARG A 15 -10.00 -18.70 19.37
CA ARG A 15 -9.93 -18.52 17.92
C ARG A 15 -8.47 -18.44 17.47
N LEU A 16 -8.01 -19.40 16.68
CA LEU A 16 -6.63 -19.45 16.18
C LEU A 16 -6.50 -18.96 14.74
N TYR A 17 -7.44 -19.34 13.87
CA TYR A 17 -7.36 -19.03 12.45
C TYR A 17 -8.67 -18.48 11.91
N VAL A 18 -8.55 -17.62 10.91
CA VAL A 18 -9.66 -17.08 10.12
C VAL A 18 -9.85 -17.99 8.92
N GLN A 19 -11.02 -18.60 8.80
CA GLN A 19 -11.43 -19.34 7.64
C GLN A 19 -12.36 -18.47 6.77
N LEU A 20 -11.98 -18.34 5.51
CA LEU A 20 -12.73 -17.62 4.51
C LEU A 20 -12.68 -18.36 3.17
N SER A 21 -13.59 -18.04 2.26
CA SER A 21 -13.55 -18.62 0.92
C SER A 21 -12.33 -18.08 0.15
N VAL A 22 -11.80 -18.89 -0.76
CA VAL A 22 -10.70 -18.45 -1.65
C VAL A 22 -11.09 -17.19 -2.41
N LYS A 23 -12.35 -17.10 -2.87
CA LYS A 23 -12.88 -15.92 -3.55
C LYS A 23 -12.82 -14.65 -2.68
N ASP A 24 -13.16 -14.76 -1.40
CA ASP A 24 -13.09 -13.63 -0.48
C ASP A 24 -11.65 -13.25 -0.16
N TRP A 25 -10.75 -14.24 -0.11
CA TRP A 25 -9.32 -14.02 0.07
C TRP A 25 -8.72 -13.26 -1.11
N ASP A 26 -8.99 -13.71 -2.34
CA ASP A 26 -8.50 -13.06 -3.55
C ASP A 26 -8.98 -11.62 -3.64
N LYS A 27 -10.26 -11.38 -3.32
CA LYS A 27 -10.81 -10.03 -3.25
C LYS A 27 -10.11 -9.17 -2.21
N LEU A 28 -9.88 -9.70 -1.01
CA LEU A 28 -9.18 -8.99 0.06
C LEU A 28 -7.76 -8.63 -0.37
N MET A 29 -7.02 -9.58 -0.96
CA MET A 29 -5.66 -9.37 -1.41
C MET A 29 -5.59 -8.34 -2.55
N SER A 30 -6.53 -8.38 -3.49
CA SER A 30 -6.61 -7.40 -4.58
C SER A 30 -6.88 -5.98 -4.05
N GLU A 31 -7.80 -5.82 -3.09
CA GLU A 31 -8.07 -4.52 -2.48
C GLU A 31 -6.89 -4.02 -1.64
N HIS A 32 -6.26 -4.92 -0.88
CA HIS A 32 -5.05 -4.59 -0.12
C HIS A 32 -3.93 -4.10 -1.05
N GLN A 33 -3.67 -4.80 -2.15
CA GLN A 33 -2.67 -4.39 -3.13
C GLN A 33 -2.99 -3.03 -3.75
N ARG A 34 -4.27 -2.78 -4.09
CA ARG A 34 -4.72 -1.48 -4.60
C ARG A 34 -4.47 -0.35 -3.60
N LEU A 35 -4.76 -0.58 -2.31
CA LEU A 35 -4.55 0.39 -1.25
C LEU A 35 -3.06 0.68 -1.03
N VAL A 36 -2.23 -0.37 -0.99
CA VAL A 36 -0.77 -0.22 -0.85
C VAL A 36 -0.19 0.58 -2.01
N SER A 37 -0.56 0.26 -3.25
CA SER A 37 -0.10 0.99 -4.43
C SER A 37 -0.54 2.46 -4.40
N THR A 38 -1.77 2.73 -3.96
CA THR A 38 -2.30 4.10 -3.82
C THR A 38 -1.53 4.89 -2.76
N ALA A 39 -1.24 4.27 -1.61
CA ALA A 39 -0.47 4.88 -0.55
C ALA A 39 0.96 5.22 -1.02
N LYS A 40 1.64 4.26 -1.66
CA LYS A 40 2.98 4.48 -2.24
C LYS A 40 2.98 5.62 -3.27
N PHE A 41 1.98 5.65 -4.15
CA PHE A 41 1.86 6.72 -5.15
C PHE A 41 1.68 8.09 -4.50
N ARG A 42 0.82 8.21 -3.48
CA ARG A 42 0.65 9.45 -2.71
C ARG A 42 1.95 9.91 -2.06
N ASP A 43 2.68 9.00 -1.44
CA ASP A 43 3.94 9.32 -0.77
C ASP A 43 5.01 9.75 -1.80
N GLY A 44 5.01 9.13 -2.99
CA GLY A 44 5.83 9.55 -4.13
C GLY A 44 5.48 10.97 -4.61
N LEU A 45 4.19 11.29 -4.74
CA LEU A 45 3.74 12.65 -5.09
C LEU A 45 4.18 13.69 -4.07
N GLN A 46 4.03 13.40 -2.77
CA GLN A 46 4.46 14.30 -1.71
C GLN A 46 5.97 14.56 -1.79
N SER A 47 6.76 13.52 -2.04
CA SER A 47 8.21 13.62 -2.21
C SER A 47 8.57 14.49 -3.42
N ALA A 48 7.89 14.27 -4.55
CA ALA A 48 8.08 15.07 -5.76
C ALA A 48 7.75 16.56 -5.55
N PHE A 49 6.67 16.88 -4.83
CA PHE A 49 6.35 18.29 -4.51
C PHE A 49 7.41 18.93 -3.61
N GLN A 50 7.88 18.22 -2.56
CA GLN A 50 8.95 18.73 -1.69
C GLN A 50 10.25 18.94 -2.45
N GLU A 51 10.55 18.07 -3.41
CA GLU A 51 11.70 18.21 -4.29
C GLU A 51 11.58 19.41 -5.22
N SER A 52 10.42 19.62 -5.83
CA SER A 52 10.15 20.81 -6.65
C SER A 52 10.37 22.10 -5.85
N GLU A 53 9.87 22.18 -4.61
CA GLU A 53 10.10 23.35 -3.76
C GLU A 53 11.60 23.59 -3.47
N LYS A 54 12.38 22.52 -3.23
CA LYS A 54 13.83 22.65 -3.01
C LYS A 54 14.56 23.13 -4.26
N ILE A 55 14.12 22.68 -5.44
CA ILE A 55 14.64 23.16 -6.73
C ILE A 55 14.34 24.64 -6.91
N GLU A 56 13.09 25.07 -6.67
CA GLU A 56 12.69 26.49 -6.77
C GLU A 56 13.49 27.39 -5.83
N ARG A 57 13.84 26.90 -4.63
CA ARG A 57 14.68 27.60 -3.65
C ARG A 57 16.17 27.58 -3.99
N GLY A 58 16.59 26.82 -5.02
CA GLY A 58 17.99 26.64 -5.41
C GLY A 58 18.78 25.71 -4.49
N GLU A 59 18.11 24.94 -3.63
CA GLU A 59 18.71 23.98 -2.69
C GLU A 59 19.00 22.62 -3.33
N LYS A 60 18.38 22.30 -4.47
CA LYS A 60 18.58 21.07 -5.25
C LYS A 60 18.62 21.38 -6.75
N THR A 61 19.47 20.69 -7.51
CA THR A 61 19.49 20.79 -8.98
C THR A 61 18.36 19.93 -9.55
N ALA A 62 17.63 20.45 -10.55
CA ALA A 62 16.60 19.69 -11.24
C ALA A 62 17.20 18.47 -11.95
N VAL A 63 16.56 17.32 -11.78
CA VAL A 63 16.86 16.07 -12.48
C VAL A 63 15.69 15.70 -13.39
N THR A 64 15.93 14.86 -14.39
CA THR A 64 14.87 14.37 -15.27
C THR A 64 13.97 13.37 -14.55
N LEU A 65 12.74 13.17 -15.05
CA LEU A 65 11.80 12.20 -14.48
C LEU A 65 12.37 10.77 -14.51
N ASP A 66 13.13 10.43 -15.56
CA ASP A 66 13.77 9.12 -15.69
C ASP A 66 14.85 8.92 -14.61
N GLU A 67 15.70 9.93 -14.37
CA GLU A 67 16.70 9.89 -13.29
C GLU A 67 16.06 9.77 -11.90
N PHE A 68 14.92 10.43 -11.67
CA PHE A 68 14.19 10.34 -10.40
C PHE A 68 13.56 8.95 -10.18
N LEU A 69 13.04 8.32 -11.24
CA LEU A 69 12.38 7.02 -11.14
C LEU A 69 13.37 5.86 -10.94
N ASP A 70 14.61 6.00 -11.39
CA ASP A 70 15.66 4.99 -11.21
C ASP A 70 16.29 5.00 -9.78
N GLU A 71 16.06 6.06 -8.99
CA GLU A 71 16.55 6.17 -7.60
C GLU A 71 15.62 5.52 -6.55
N LEU A 72 14.41 5.08 -6.94
CA LEU A 72 13.35 4.51 -6.07
C LEU A 72 13.28 2.98 -6.10
#